data_AF-A0A7V9CI45-F1
#
_entry.id   AF-A0A7V9CI45-F1
#
_cell.length_a   1.000
_cell.length_b   1.000
_cell.length_c   1.000
_cell.angle_alpha   90.00
_cell.angle_beta   90.00
_cell.angle_gamma   90.00
#
_symmetry.space_group_name_H-M   'P 1'
#
loop_
_entity.id
_entity.type
_entity.pdbx_description
1 polymer ?
#
loop_
_entity_poly.entity_id
_entity_poly.type
_entity_poly.pdbx_seq_one_letter_code
_entity_poly.pdbx_strand_id
1 'polypeptide(L)'
;IGMARLGAAEVVGIDIGENGIADARKRAEGIDNVSFQVASLADIPFPDAHFDVVWCAGVLMHTADEMKVLGELSRVLRPGGTVYFLVYATGGMRWPLIKLLRPLSSAIGQEQVEAAMEAAGTAANKRRTFLDDLFVPKFDFFEWNRLKADLHEAGFVDLQRWTRKARLDHEHDLQAYYEDLAALHEIFVAGSVEGGHPLFGQAAELTAGSLSAIGWFIEQVAAGTMSEDDAMGRVIGQGHHRLLARRAG
;
A
#
# COMPACT_ATOMS: atom_id res chain seq x y z
N ILE A 1 15.89 2.29 -9.65
CA ILE A 1 16.79 3.34 -9.09
C ILE A 1 17.44 2.91 -7.78
N GLY A 2 16.69 2.73 -6.68
CA GLY A 2 17.29 2.38 -5.37
C GLY A 2 18.14 1.10 -5.42
N MET A 3 17.63 0.02 -6.02
CA MET A 3 18.37 -1.25 -6.18
C MET A 3 19.67 -1.08 -6.98
N ALA A 4 19.66 -0.29 -8.06
CA ALA A 4 20.86 0.00 -8.85
C ALA A 4 21.92 0.74 -8.01
N ARG A 5 21.52 1.74 -7.23
CA ARG A 5 22.42 2.47 -6.31
C ARG A 5 23.00 1.60 -5.20
N LEU A 6 22.31 0.52 -4.84
CA LEU A 6 22.76 -0.47 -3.87
C LEU A 6 23.64 -1.58 -4.49
N GLY A 7 23.95 -1.49 -5.78
CA GLY A 7 24.90 -2.39 -6.45
C GLY A 7 24.26 -3.52 -7.27
N ALA A 8 22.95 -3.48 -7.53
CA ALA A 8 22.35 -4.40 -8.51
C ALA A 8 23.00 -4.19 -9.88
N ALA A 9 23.39 -5.28 -10.55
CA ALA A 9 24.03 -5.22 -11.87
C ALA A 9 23.09 -4.65 -12.94
N GLU A 10 21.82 -5.06 -12.90
CA GLU A 10 20.76 -4.61 -13.80
C GLU A 10 19.44 -4.51 -13.00
N VAL A 11 18.61 -3.51 -13.33
CA VAL A 11 17.29 -3.34 -12.75
C VAL A 11 16.28 -3.06 -13.85
N VAL A 12 15.23 -3.87 -13.90
CA VAL A 12 14.10 -3.66 -14.80
C VAL A 12 12.84 -3.36 -13.98
N GLY A 13 12.12 -2.29 -14.33
CA GLY A 13 10.80 -1.99 -13.78
C GLY A 13 9.70 -2.22 -14.81
N ILE A 14 8.59 -2.85 -14.40
CA ILE A 14 7.41 -3.01 -15.24
C ILE A 14 6.16 -2.44 -14.58
N ASP A 15 5.25 -1.92 -15.40
CA ASP A 15 3.94 -1.41 -15.00
C ASP A 15 3.01 -1.46 -16.22
N ILE A 16 1.69 -1.55 -16.01
CA ILE A 16 0.70 -1.49 -17.10
C ILE A 16 0.45 -0.04 -17.55
N GLY A 17 0.72 0.95 -16.69
CA GLY A 17 0.46 2.36 -16.94
C GLY A 17 1.61 3.03 -17.69
N GLU A 18 1.34 3.47 -18.93
CA GLU A 18 2.33 4.16 -19.76
C GLU A 18 2.88 5.44 -19.11
N ASN A 19 2.00 6.22 -18.46
CA ASN A 19 2.37 7.45 -17.78
C ASN A 19 3.34 7.20 -16.62
N GLY A 20 3.10 6.14 -15.83
CA GLY A 20 3.98 5.75 -14.73
C GLY A 20 5.37 5.36 -15.23
N ILE A 21 5.43 4.61 -16.35
CA ILE A 21 6.68 4.23 -17.00
C ILE A 21 7.42 5.44 -17.57
N ALA A 22 6.72 6.39 -18.20
CA ALA A 22 7.32 7.62 -18.69
C ALA A 22 7.95 8.45 -17.56
N ASP A 23 7.22 8.63 -16.46
CA ASP A 23 7.72 9.28 -15.25
C ASP A 23 8.94 8.57 -14.65
N ALA A 24 8.89 7.23 -14.60
CA ALA A 24 9.97 6.42 -14.06
C ALA A 24 11.26 6.54 -14.90
N ARG A 25 11.13 6.55 -16.24
CA ARG A 25 12.25 6.79 -17.15
C ARG A 25 12.89 8.15 -16.92
N LYS A 26 12.08 9.21 -16.83
CA LYS A 26 12.56 10.57 -16.54
C LYS A 26 13.35 10.63 -15.22
N ARG A 27 12.85 9.95 -14.17
CA ARG A 27 13.53 9.89 -12.87
C ARG A 27 14.83 9.09 -12.87
N ALA A 28 15.01 8.20 -13.84
CA ALA A 28 16.19 7.35 -13.97
C ALA A 28 17.20 7.87 -14.99
N GLU A 29 16.99 9.05 -15.57
CA GLU A 29 17.97 9.71 -16.44
C GLU A 29 19.36 9.75 -15.76
N GLY A 30 20.38 9.32 -16.51
CA GLY A 30 21.76 9.21 -16.00
C GLY A 30 22.06 7.97 -15.17
N ILE A 31 21.17 6.96 -15.15
CA ILE A 31 21.43 5.66 -14.51
C ILE A 31 21.39 4.56 -15.57
N ASP A 32 22.57 4.12 -16.00
CA ASP A 32 22.74 3.29 -17.21
C ASP A 32 22.19 1.86 -17.08
N ASN A 33 22.09 1.34 -15.86
CA ASN A 33 21.67 -0.05 -15.61
C ASN A 33 20.22 -0.17 -15.11
N VAL A 34 19.38 0.82 -15.40
CA VAL A 34 17.95 0.81 -15.09
C VAL A 34 17.14 0.94 -16.37
N SER A 35 16.24 0.00 -16.63
CA SER A 35 15.30 0.06 -17.74
C SER A 35 13.86 -0.10 -17.27
N PHE A 36 12.90 0.32 -18.12
CA PHE A 36 11.47 0.23 -17.83
C PHE A 36 10.68 -0.19 -19.05
N GLN A 37 9.68 -1.05 -18.85
CA GLN A 37 8.80 -1.57 -19.89
C GLN A 37 7.34 -1.56 -19.45
N VAL A 38 6.44 -1.24 -20.38
CA VAL A 38 4.99 -1.40 -20.16
C VAL A 38 4.67 -2.89 -20.26
N ALA A 39 4.22 -3.51 -19.17
CA ALA A 39 3.87 -4.92 -19.13
C ALA A 39 2.94 -5.26 -17.95
N SER A 40 2.20 -6.36 -18.09
CA SER A 40 1.33 -6.89 -17.04
C SER A 40 2.08 -7.87 -16.14
N LEU A 41 1.81 -7.85 -14.84
CA LEU A 41 2.30 -8.89 -13.93
C LEU A 41 1.71 -10.28 -14.21
N ALA A 42 0.60 -10.35 -14.95
CA ALA A 42 0.00 -11.61 -15.36
C ALA A 42 0.62 -12.17 -16.65
N ASP A 43 1.54 -11.44 -17.30
CA ASP A 43 2.24 -11.87 -18.51
C ASP A 43 3.59 -11.13 -18.56
N ILE A 44 4.55 -11.60 -17.78
CA ILE A 44 5.82 -10.92 -17.58
C ILE A 44 6.74 -11.28 -18.76
N PRO A 45 7.21 -10.30 -19.56
CA PRO A 45 7.89 -10.53 -20.83
C PRO A 45 9.38 -10.89 -20.66
N PHE A 46 9.68 -11.74 -19.68
CA PHE A 46 11.02 -12.25 -19.39
C PHE A 46 10.99 -13.78 -19.34
N PRO A 47 12.09 -14.44 -19.73
CA PRO A 47 12.16 -15.89 -19.71
C PRO A 47 12.12 -16.43 -18.27
N ASP A 48 11.94 -17.74 -18.17
CA ASP A 48 12.00 -18.45 -16.89
C ASP A 48 13.38 -18.28 -16.25
N ALA A 49 13.42 -18.22 -14.91
CA ALA A 49 14.65 -18.15 -14.13
C ALA A 49 15.61 -17.03 -14.55
N HIS A 50 15.07 -15.86 -14.89
CA HIS A 50 15.84 -14.72 -15.37
C HIS A 50 16.45 -13.88 -14.25
N PHE A 51 15.66 -13.58 -13.20
CA PHE A 51 16.03 -12.63 -12.14
C PHE A 51 16.48 -13.33 -10.86
N ASP A 52 17.46 -12.74 -10.17
CA ASP A 52 17.88 -13.17 -8.83
C ASP A 52 16.95 -12.66 -7.73
N VAL A 53 16.40 -11.45 -7.92
CA VAL A 53 15.55 -10.74 -6.97
C VAL A 53 14.36 -10.12 -7.68
N VAL A 54 13.17 -10.24 -7.09
CA VAL A 54 11.94 -9.55 -7.49
C VAL A 54 11.44 -8.66 -6.36
N TRP A 55 10.95 -7.47 -6.70
CA TRP A 55 10.34 -6.54 -5.75
C TRP A 55 8.91 -6.25 -6.16
N CYS A 56 7.93 -6.81 -5.45
CA CYS A 56 6.49 -6.66 -5.72
C CYS A 56 5.82 -5.96 -4.52
N ALA A 57 5.80 -4.64 -4.50
CA ALA A 57 5.34 -3.87 -3.34
C ALA A 57 4.12 -3.01 -3.67
N GLY A 58 3.00 -3.26 -2.98
CA GLY A 58 1.78 -2.45 -3.15
C GLY A 58 1.04 -2.72 -4.46
N VAL A 59 1.20 -3.91 -5.07
CA VAL A 59 0.59 -4.21 -6.39
C VAL A 59 -0.32 -5.44 -6.38
N LEU A 60 0.06 -6.52 -5.68
CA LEU A 60 -0.64 -7.82 -5.79
C LEU A 60 -2.16 -7.73 -5.52
N MET A 61 -2.57 -6.96 -4.52
CA MET A 61 -3.97 -6.70 -4.14
C MET A 61 -4.83 -6.00 -5.21
N HIS A 62 -4.19 -5.41 -6.21
CA HIS A 62 -4.86 -4.71 -7.30
C HIS A 62 -5.01 -5.60 -8.54
N THR A 63 -4.40 -6.79 -8.54
CA THR A 63 -4.37 -7.68 -9.71
C THR A 63 -5.66 -8.50 -9.80
N ALA A 64 -6.12 -8.79 -11.02
CA ALA A 64 -7.36 -9.55 -11.23
C ALA A 64 -7.25 -11.01 -10.76
N ASP A 65 -6.09 -11.63 -10.98
CA ASP A 65 -5.78 -13.03 -10.65
C ASP A 65 -4.45 -13.10 -9.89
N GLU A 66 -4.55 -13.14 -8.56
CA GLU A 66 -3.41 -13.15 -7.64
C GLU A 66 -2.52 -14.38 -7.87
N MET A 67 -3.12 -15.56 -8.09
CA MET A 67 -2.38 -16.81 -8.27
C MET A 67 -1.62 -16.85 -9.59
N LYS A 68 -2.21 -16.36 -10.67
CA LYS A 68 -1.51 -16.23 -11.95
C LYS A 68 -0.30 -15.30 -11.83
N VAL A 69 -0.46 -14.17 -11.13
CA VAL A 69 0.65 -13.24 -10.87
C VAL A 69 1.73 -13.87 -10.01
N LEU A 70 1.38 -14.56 -8.93
CA LEU A 70 2.35 -15.28 -8.09
C LEU A 70 3.11 -16.34 -8.90
N GLY A 71 2.42 -17.05 -9.80
CA GLY A 71 3.03 -17.99 -10.73
C GLY A 71 4.04 -17.34 -11.67
N GLU A 72 3.69 -16.20 -12.27
CA GLU A 72 4.61 -15.43 -13.13
C GLU A 72 5.83 -14.91 -12.37
N LEU A 73 5.65 -14.39 -11.15
CA LEU A 73 6.76 -13.93 -10.30
C LEU A 73 7.69 -15.09 -9.92
N SER A 74 7.13 -16.26 -9.64
CA SER A 74 7.89 -17.49 -9.37
C SER A 74 8.64 -17.95 -10.63
N ARG A 75 7.98 -17.96 -11.80
CA ARG A 75 8.54 -18.37 -13.09
C ARG A 75 9.80 -17.57 -13.43
N VAL A 76 9.74 -16.24 -13.35
CA VAL A 76 10.86 -15.36 -13.74
C VAL A 76 11.99 -15.31 -12.72
N LEU A 77 11.76 -15.69 -11.46
CA LEU A 77 12.81 -15.80 -10.45
C LEU A 77 13.66 -17.06 -10.67
N ARG A 78 14.97 -17.01 -10.48
CA ARG A 78 15.80 -18.23 -10.46
C ARG A 78 15.41 -19.16 -9.32
N PRO A 79 15.63 -20.49 -9.42
CA PRO A 79 15.56 -21.38 -8.26
C PRO A 79 16.44 -20.83 -7.12
N GLY A 80 15.87 -20.71 -5.92
CA GLY A 80 16.53 -20.06 -4.78
C GLY A 80 16.60 -18.52 -4.83
N GLY A 81 16.07 -17.88 -5.87
CA GLY A 81 15.91 -16.44 -5.97
C GLY A 81 14.90 -15.90 -4.95
N THR A 82 14.94 -14.59 -4.68
CA THR A 82 14.15 -13.98 -3.58
C THR A 82 13.14 -12.97 -4.11
N VAL A 83 11.92 -12.99 -3.57
CA VAL A 83 10.92 -11.95 -3.79
C VAL A 83 10.64 -11.20 -2.49
N TYR A 84 10.53 -9.88 -2.59
CA TYR A 84 9.91 -9.04 -1.57
C TYR A 84 8.46 -8.75 -1.92
N PHE A 85 7.57 -8.92 -0.95
CA PHE A 85 6.18 -8.48 -1.03
C PHE A 85 5.86 -7.39 0.00
N LEU A 86 5.03 -6.43 -0.42
CA LEU A 86 4.23 -5.58 0.46
C LEU A 86 2.77 -5.70 0.03
N VAL A 87 1.92 -6.22 0.92
CA VAL A 87 0.47 -6.30 0.67
C VAL A 87 -0.36 -5.79 1.84
N TYR A 88 -1.55 -5.25 1.55
CA TYR A 88 -2.49 -4.80 2.57
C TYR A 88 -3.06 -5.99 3.32
N ALA A 89 -2.94 -5.99 4.64
CA ALA A 89 -3.55 -7.02 5.46
C ALA A 89 -4.93 -6.59 5.94
N THR A 90 -5.64 -7.54 6.54
CA THR A 90 -6.96 -7.34 7.11
C THR A 90 -6.94 -6.80 8.54
N GLY A 91 -8.12 -6.40 9.00
CA GLY A 91 -8.35 -5.89 10.35
C GLY A 91 -8.08 -4.40 10.48
N GLY A 92 -8.10 -3.91 11.72
CA GLY A 92 -7.91 -2.50 12.03
C GLY A 92 -9.07 -1.62 11.58
N MET A 93 -8.87 -0.32 11.71
CA MET A 93 -9.91 0.69 11.49
C MET A 93 -9.82 1.38 10.12
N ARG A 94 -8.63 1.45 9.50
CA ARG A 94 -8.43 2.16 8.23
C ARG A 94 -9.27 1.54 7.14
N TRP A 95 -9.19 0.23 6.94
CA TRP A 95 -9.82 -0.39 5.78
C TRP A 95 -11.35 -0.37 5.80
N PRO A 96 -12.04 -0.63 6.92
CA PRO A 96 -13.48 -0.36 7.02
C PRO A 96 -13.82 1.11 6.72
N LEU A 97 -13.03 2.07 7.24
CA LEU A 97 -13.24 3.48 6.98
C LEU A 97 -13.06 3.83 5.49
N ILE A 98 -11.96 3.40 4.88
CA ILE A 98 -11.70 3.62 3.44
C ILE A 98 -12.83 3.03 2.59
N LYS A 99 -13.37 1.85 2.92
CA LYS A 99 -14.54 1.28 2.22
C LYS A 99 -15.79 2.16 2.30
N LEU A 100 -15.99 2.89 3.39
CA LEU A 100 -17.08 3.85 3.54
C LEU A 100 -16.81 5.16 2.79
N LEU A 101 -15.55 5.61 2.76
CA LEU A 101 -15.15 6.86 2.11
C LEU A 101 -15.15 6.74 0.58
N ARG A 102 -14.74 5.61 0.02
CA ARG A 102 -14.64 5.40 -1.45
C ARG A 102 -15.90 5.76 -2.24
N PRO A 103 -17.12 5.30 -1.90
CA PRO A 103 -18.32 5.72 -2.63
C PRO A 103 -18.60 7.24 -2.49
N LEU A 104 -18.28 7.85 -1.35
CA LEU A 104 -18.39 9.30 -1.16
C LEU A 104 -17.38 10.05 -2.04
N SER A 105 -16.11 9.65 -2.00
CA SER A 105 -15.03 10.21 -2.82
C SER A 105 -15.31 10.04 -4.32
N SER A 106 -15.86 8.91 -4.74
CA SER A 106 -16.26 8.69 -6.12
C SER A 106 -17.40 9.62 -6.55
N ALA A 107 -18.38 9.90 -5.69
CA ALA A 107 -19.47 10.82 -5.97
C ALA A 107 -19.03 12.29 -5.94
N ILE A 108 -18.08 12.65 -5.06
CA ILE A 108 -17.41 13.96 -5.06
C ILE A 108 -16.60 14.14 -6.35
N GLY A 109 -15.92 13.09 -6.81
CA GLY A 109 -15.05 13.13 -7.97
C GLY A 109 -13.60 13.45 -7.60
N GLN A 110 -12.66 12.81 -8.33
CA GLN A 110 -11.24 12.87 -8.03
C GLN A 110 -10.67 14.30 -8.07
N GLU A 111 -11.03 15.10 -9.08
CA GLU A 111 -10.56 16.48 -9.23
C GLU A 111 -10.88 17.35 -8.01
N GLN A 112 -12.10 17.22 -7.48
CA GLN A 112 -12.52 17.96 -6.27
C GLN A 112 -11.78 17.47 -5.02
N VAL A 113 -11.55 16.16 -4.89
CA VAL A 113 -10.75 15.60 -3.79
C VAL A 113 -9.29 16.05 -3.88
N GLU A 114 -8.69 16.10 -5.06
CA GLU A 114 -7.32 16.60 -5.27
C GLU A 114 -7.21 18.10 -4.95
N ALA A 115 -8.20 18.91 -5.32
CA ALA A 115 -8.28 20.32 -4.93
C ALA A 115 -8.38 20.48 -3.41
N ALA A 116 -9.15 19.63 -2.74
CA ALA A 116 -9.23 19.61 -1.28
C ALA A 116 -7.90 19.16 -0.63
N MET A 117 -7.18 18.20 -1.24
CA MET A 117 -5.83 17.82 -0.80
C MET A 117 -4.84 18.98 -0.90
N GLU A 118 -4.97 19.82 -1.93
CA GLU A 118 -4.18 21.04 -2.09
C GLU A 118 -4.50 22.07 -1.02
N ALA A 119 -5.79 22.34 -0.80
CA ALA A 119 -6.26 23.26 0.23
C ALA A 119 -5.83 22.83 1.65
N ALA A 120 -5.82 21.53 1.93
CA ALA A 120 -5.34 20.95 3.19
C ALA A 120 -3.80 20.94 3.31
N GLY A 121 -3.05 21.35 2.29
CA GLY A 121 -1.58 21.34 2.33
C GLY A 121 -0.98 19.93 2.32
N THR A 122 -1.69 18.94 1.77
CA THR A 122 -1.25 17.54 1.77
C THR A 122 0.08 17.38 1.03
N ALA A 123 1.07 16.78 1.67
CA ALA A 123 2.38 16.52 1.08
C ALA A 123 2.29 15.60 -0.15
N ALA A 124 3.10 15.86 -1.19
CA ALA A 124 2.99 15.17 -2.48
C ALA A 124 3.12 13.63 -2.40
N ASN A 125 3.93 13.12 -1.47
CA ASN A 125 4.04 11.68 -1.22
C ASN A 125 2.77 11.10 -0.60
N LYS A 126 2.08 11.84 0.27
CA LYS A 126 0.83 11.43 0.91
C LYS A 126 -0.36 11.51 -0.04
N ARG A 127 -0.39 12.49 -0.95
CA ARG A 127 -1.45 12.60 -1.98
C ARG A 127 -1.62 11.30 -2.75
N ARG A 128 -0.52 10.70 -3.22
CA ARG A 128 -0.57 9.42 -3.95
C ARG A 128 -1.19 8.31 -3.12
N THR A 129 -0.74 8.14 -1.87
CA THR A 129 -1.28 7.12 -0.97
C THR A 129 -2.79 7.29 -0.74
N PHE A 130 -3.27 8.50 -0.48
CA PHE A 130 -4.69 8.73 -0.27
C PHE A 130 -5.51 8.59 -1.56
N LEU A 131 -4.96 8.98 -2.71
CA LEU A 131 -5.61 8.72 -4.00
C LEU A 131 -5.73 7.23 -4.28
N ASP A 132 -4.69 6.45 -3.99
CA ASP A 132 -4.73 5.00 -4.10
C ASP A 132 -5.81 4.42 -3.18
N ASP A 133 -5.87 4.82 -1.91
CA ASP A 133 -6.89 4.36 -0.98
C ASP A 133 -8.32 4.64 -1.48
N LEU A 134 -8.56 5.86 -1.98
CA LEU A 134 -9.89 6.37 -2.31
C LEU A 134 -10.37 6.02 -3.72
N PHE A 135 -9.47 5.85 -4.71
CA PHE A 135 -9.84 5.78 -6.13
C PHE A 135 -9.33 4.55 -6.87
N VAL A 136 -8.39 3.77 -6.35
CA VAL A 136 -7.87 2.62 -7.10
C VAL A 136 -9.01 1.61 -7.40
N PRO A 137 -9.20 1.13 -8.63
CA PRO A 137 -10.42 0.39 -9.01
C PRO A 137 -10.65 -0.92 -8.25
N LYS A 138 -9.57 -1.68 -8.01
CA LYS A 138 -9.58 -2.95 -7.30
C LYS A 138 -8.75 -2.85 -6.03
N PHE A 139 -9.26 -3.39 -4.93
CA PHE A 139 -8.61 -3.31 -3.63
C PHE A 139 -8.95 -4.55 -2.78
N ASP A 140 -8.05 -5.53 -2.78
CA ASP A 140 -8.17 -6.73 -1.94
C ASP A 140 -7.26 -6.68 -0.70
N PHE A 141 -7.54 -7.56 0.25
CA PHE A 141 -6.79 -7.69 1.50
C PHE A 141 -6.36 -9.12 1.72
N PHE A 142 -5.23 -9.28 2.37
CA PHE A 142 -4.63 -10.59 2.64
C PHE A 142 -4.75 -10.93 4.12
N GLU A 143 -5.48 -12.01 4.39
CA GLU A 143 -5.29 -12.76 5.64
C GLU A 143 -3.98 -13.52 5.55
N TRP A 144 -3.18 -13.50 6.62
CA TRP A 144 -1.85 -14.11 6.57
C TRP A 144 -1.87 -15.59 6.20
N ASN A 145 -2.79 -16.36 6.77
CA ASN A 145 -2.84 -17.79 6.52
C ASN A 145 -3.22 -18.11 5.08
N ARG A 146 -4.06 -17.27 4.46
CA ARG A 146 -4.39 -17.36 3.02
C ARG A 146 -3.16 -17.05 2.18
N LEU A 147 -2.56 -15.87 2.39
CA LEU A 147 -1.36 -15.45 1.66
C LEU A 147 -0.23 -16.47 1.76
N LYS A 148 -0.02 -17.03 2.96
CA LYS A 148 0.98 -18.06 3.20
C LYS A 148 0.71 -19.32 2.36
N ALA A 149 -0.54 -19.76 2.28
CA ALA A 149 -0.92 -20.91 1.46
C ALA A 149 -0.70 -20.62 -0.03
N ASP A 150 -1.18 -19.48 -0.51
CA ASP A 150 -1.06 -19.03 -1.91
C ASP A 150 0.42 -18.95 -2.34
N LEU A 151 1.29 -18.41 -1.47
CA LEU A 151 2.73 -18.34 -1.70
C LEU A 151 3.36 -19.73 -1.79
N HIS A 152 2.99 -20.66 -0.90
CA HIS A 152 3.48 -22.03 -0.97
C HIS A 152 3.01 -22.76 -2.24
N GLU A 153 1.76 -22.57 -2.64
CA GLU A 153 1.21 -23.13 -3.88
C GLU A 153 1.95 -22.59 -5.11
N ALA A 154 2.33 -21.31 -5.11
CA ALA A 154 3.15 -20.70 -6.15
C ALA A 154 4.65 -21.10 -6.12
N GLY A 155 5.05 -21.99 -5.20
CA GLY A 155 6.41 -22.50 -5.10
C GLY A 155 7.36 -21.62 -4.29
N PHE A 156 6.85 -20.74 -3.44
CA PHE A 156 7.66 -19.97 -2.50
C PHE A 156 7.81 -20.67 -1.14
N VAL A 157 9.01 -20.56 -0.57
CA VAL A 157 9.44 -21.13 0.71
C VAL A 157 10.18 -20.07 1.53
N ASP A 158 10.60 -20.42 2.76
CA ASP A 158 11.39 -19.56 3.65
C ASP A 158 10.77 -18.16 3.88
N LEU A 159 9.47 -18.13 4.16
CA LEU A 159 8.70 -16.90 4.32
C LEU A 159 9.09 -16.15 5.60
N GLN A 160 9.65 -14.94 5.44
CA GLN A 160 10.03 -14.05 6.54
C GLN A 160 9.09 -12.85 6.55
N ARG A 161 8.11 -12.83 7.45
CA ARG A 161 7.08 -11.77 7.55
C ARG A 161 7.39 -10.75 8.63
N TRP A 162 7.11 -9.49 8.32
CA TRP A 162 7.04 -8.36 9.23
C TRP A 162 5.68 -7.68 9.10
N THR A 163 5.09 -7.30 10.24
CA THR A 163 3.78 -6.63 10.29
C THR A 163 3.83 -5.26 10.93
N ARG A 164 4.69 -5.08 11.95
CA ARG A 164 4.78 -3.87 12.78
C ARG A 164 6.25 -3.50 13.01
N LYS A 165 6.50 -2.24 13.38
CA LYS A 165 7.82 -1.70 13.78
C LYS A 165 8.87 -1.47 12.69
N ALA A 166 8.56 -1.67 11.41
CA ALA A 166 9.41 -1.15 10.33
C ALA A 166 9.22 0.37 10.22
N ARG A 167 10.30 1.15 10.22
CA ARG A 167 10.32 2.64 10.23
C ARG A 167 9.80 3.28 8.91
N LEU A 168 9.04 2.54 8.12
CA LEU A 168 8.68 2.91 6.75
C LEU A 168 7.19 3.22 6.57
N ASP A 169 6.38 3.19 7.63
CA ASP A 169 4.93 3.30 7.46
C ASP A 169 4.19 3.97 8.63
N HIS A 170 2.97 4.43 8.34
CA HIS A 170 1.99 4.99 9.29
C HIS A 170 1.48 3.98 10.34
N GLU A 171 1.95 2.74 10.29
CA GLU A 171 1.55 1.63 11.16
C GLU A 171 2.57 1.31 12.25
N HIS A 172 3.55 2.20 12.46
CA HIS A 172 4.63 1.96 13.43
C HIS A 172 4.11 1.95 14.88
N ASP A 173 3.25 2.90 15.22
CA ASP A 173 2.64 3.09 16.53
C ASP A 173 1.26 3.76 16.38
N LEU A 174 0.53 3.93 17.49
CA LEU A 174 -0.80 4.53 17.49
C LEU A 174 -0.80 6.02 17.11
N GLN A 175 0.25 6.75 17.45
CA GLN A 175 0.35 8.19 17.24
C GLN A 175 0.59 8.51 15.75
N ALA A 176 1.53 7.80 15.12
CA ALA A 176 1.78 7.90 13.68
C ALA A 176 0.54 7.54 12.86
N TYR A 177 -0.23 6.55 13.32
CA TYR A 177 -1.47 6.15 12.67
C TYR A 177 -2.57 7.19 12.84
N TYR A 178 -2.69 7.80 14.03
CA TYR A 178 -3.59 8.91 14.29
C TYR A 178 -3.26 10.12 13.40
N GLU A 179 -1.98 10.50 13.30
CA GLU A 179 -1.52 11.62 12.49
C GLU A 179 -1.79 11.42 10.99
N ASP A 180 -1.59 10.20 10.49
CA ASP A 180 -1.92 9.86 9.10
C ASP A 180 -3.42 9.99 8.83
N LEU A 181 -4.27 9.48 9.73
CA LEU A 181 -5.71 9.64 9.61
C LEU A 181 -6.16 11.09 9.79
N ALA A 182 -5.48 11.87 10.63
CA ALA A 182 -5.77 13.28 10.82
C ALA A 182 -5.50 14.07 9.53
N ALA A 183 -4.42 13.76 8.83
CA ALA A 183 -4.17 14.33 7.51
C ALA A 183 -5.28 13.97 6.50
N LEU A 184 -5.81 12.74 6.54
CA LEU A 184 -6.96 12.36 5.71
C LEU A 184 -8.23 13.13 6.11
N HIS A 185 -8.48 13.32 7.40
CA HIS A 185 -9.60 14.10 7.91
C HIS A 185 -9.56 15.55 7.43
N GLU A 186 -8.40 16.20 7.52
CA GLU A 186 -8.22 17.60 7.09
C GLU A 186 -8.54 17.81 5.60
N ILE A 187 -8.31 16.81 4.75
CA ILE A 187 -8.73 16.86 3.34
C ILE A 187 -10.25 17.02 3.24
N PHE A 188 -11.01 16.22 3.99
CA PHE A 188 -12.47 16.29 3.95
C PHE A 188 -13.01 17.56 4.62
N VAL A 189 -12.37 18.06 5.68
CA VAL A 189 -12.69 19.35 6.29
C VAL A 189 -12.45 20.49 5.29
N ALA A 190 -11.30 20.52 4.62
CA ALA A 190 -10.97 21.54 3.64
C ALA A 190 -11.94 21.55 2.44
N GLY A 191 -12.44 20.38 2.03
CA GLY A 191 -13.46 20.28 0.99
C GLY A 191 -14.89 20.63 1.44
N SER A 192 -15.15 20.67 2.75
CA SER A 192 -16.47 20.98 3.33
C SER A 192 -16.79 22.48 3.41
N VAL A 193 -15.94 23.33 2.84
CA VAL A 193 -16.13 24.79 2.80
C VAL A 193 -17.36 25.18 1.97
N GLU A 194 -17.86 26.40 2.17
CA GLU A 194 -19.04 26.93 1.48
C GLU A 194 -18.89 26.84 -0.06
N GLY A 195 -19.86 26.20 -0.72
CA GLY A 195 -19.81 25.91 -2.16
C GLY A 195 -19.18 24.57 -2.54
N GLY A 196 -18.63 23.82 -1.58
CA GLY A 196 -18.11 22.46 -1.77
C GLY A 196 -19.21 21.40 -1.91
N HIS A 197 -18.82 20.22 -2.41
CA HIS A 197 -19.73 19.09 -2.54
C HIS A 197 -20.25 18.62 -1.16
N PRO A 198 -21.55 18.42 -0.95
CA PRO A 198 -22.12 18.15 0.39
C PRO A 198 -21.59 16.86 1.05
N LEU A 199 -21.14 15.89 0.25
CA LEU A 199 -20.56 14.65 0.78
C LEU A 199 -19.18 14.83 1.45
N PHE A 200 -18.51 15.97 1.26
CA PHE A 200 -17.29 16.27 2.03
C PHE A 200 -17.58 16.29 3.54
N GLY A 201 -18.69 16.91 3.96
CA GLY A 201 -19.09 16.96 5.37
C GLY A 201 -19.34 15.57 5.95
N GLN A 202 -20.04 14.71 5.20
CA GLN A 202 -20.26 13.33 5.61
C GLN A 202 -18.95 12.53 5.76
N ALA A 203 -18.00 12.72 4.84
CA ALA A 203 -16.70 12.09 4.92
C ALA A 203 -15.85 12.62 6.09
N ALA A 204 -15.97 13.93 6.40
CA ALA A 204 -15.33 14.56 7.56
C ALA A 204 -15.88 13.99 8.88
N GLU A 205 -17.18 13.75 8.99
CA GLU A 205 -17.79 13.11 10.17
C GLU A 205 -17.28 11.67 10.39
N LEU A 206 -17.20 10.87 9.31
CA LEU A 206 -16.71 9.48 9.39
C LEU A 206 -15.25 9.41 9.86
N THR A 207 -14.41 10.28 9.31
CA THR A 207 -13.00 10.37 9.68
C THR A 207 -12.82 10.89 11.12
N ALA A 208 -13.61 11.89 11.55
CA ALA A 208 -13.62 12.39 12.92
C ALA A 208 -14.02 11.32 13.95
N GLY A 209 -15.03 10.50 13.63
CA GLY A 209 -15.43 9.38 14.49
C GLY A 209 -14.31 8.35 14.66
N SER A 210 -13.58 8.05 13.60
CA SER A 210 -12.43 7.14 13.64
C SER A 210 -11.25 7.73 14.41
N LEU A 211 -10.95 9.03 14.23
CA LEU A 211 -9.95 9.74 15.03
C LEU A 211 -10.28 9.71 16.53
N SER A 212 -11.53 9.97 16.88
CA SER A 212 -11.99 9.94 18.28
C SER A 212 -11.78 8.55 18.90
N ALA A 213 -12.09 7.48 18.15
CA ALA A 213 -11.88 6.11 18.61
C ALA A 213 -10.38 5.80 18.82
N ILE A 214 -9.50 6.23 17.92
CA ILE A 214 -8.06 6.02 18.04
C ILE A 214 -7.49 6.83 19.21
N GLY A 215 -7.91 8.08 19.37
CA GLY A 215 -7.55 8.91 20.52
C GLY A 215 -7.90 8.25 21.84
N TRP A 216 -9.09 7.64 21.95
CA TRP A 216 -9.48 6.87 23.12
C TRP A 216 -8.52 5.70 23.40
N PHE A 217 -8.09 4.95 22.37
CA PHE A 217 -7.09 3.88 22.53
C PHE A 217 -5.74 4.40 23.03
N ILE A 218 -5.27 5.54 22.49
CA ILE A 218 -4.04 6.20 22.95
C ILE A 218 -4.16 6.58 24.42
N GLU A 219 -5.29 7.14 24.85
CA GLU A 219 -5.55 7.47 26.24
C GLU A 219 -5.56 6.24 27.15
N GLN A 220 -6.16 5.12 26.72
CA GLN A 220 -6.15 3.87 27.52
C GLN A 220 -4.74 3.31 27.70
N VAL A 221 -3.90 3.39 26.66
CA VAL A 221 -2.49 2.98 26.76
C VAL A 221 -1.73 3.90 27.70
N ALA A 222 -1.91 5.22 27.59
CA ALA A 222 -1.27 6.20 28.48
C ALA A 222 -1.71 6.05 29.95
N ALA A 223 -2.96 5.67 30.19
CA ALA A 223 -3.50 5.40 31.52
C ALA A 223 -3.08 4.04 32.10
N GLY A 224 -2.43 3.18 31.32
CA GLY A 224 -2.05 1.82 31.72
C GLY A 224 -3.24 0.85 31.86
N THR A 225 -4.42 1.21 31.35
CA THR A 225 -5.63 0.38 31.39
C THR A 225 -5.70 -0.61 30.22
N MET A 226 -4.87 -0.42 29.19
CA MET A 226 -4.72 -1.32 28.04
C MET A 226 -3.25 -1.41 27.63
N SER A 227 -2.82 -2.59 27.15
CA SER A 227 -1.49 -2.73 26.57
C SER A 227 -1.42 -2.08 25.18
N GLU A 228 -0.25 -1.57 24.80
CA GLU A 228 -0.04 -0.99 23.47
C GLU A 228 -0.28 -2.03 22.36
N ASP A 229 0.16 -3.28 22.56
CA ASP A 229 -0.04 -4.35 21.57
C ASP A 229 -1.53 -4.68 21.33
N ASP A 230 -2.35 -4.67 22.38
CA ASP A 230 -3.81 -4.87 22.29
C ASP A 230 -4.48 -3.71 21.56
N ALA A 231 -4.10 -2.47 21.90
CA ALA A 231 -4.61 -1.27 21.25
C ALA A 231 -4.24 -1.25 19.76
N MET A 232 -2.98 -1.50 19.42
CA MET A 232 -2.52 -1.63 18.04
C MET A 232 -3.23 -2.77 17.30
N GLY A 233 -3.51 -3.88 17.97
CA GLY A 233 -4.33 -4.98 17.42
C GLY A 233 -5.71 -4.54 16.96
N ARG A 234 -6.33 -3.59 17.65
CA ARG A 234 -7.67 -3.06 17.34
C ARG A 234 -7.63 -1.92 16.33
N VAL A 235 -6.65 -1.03 16.44
CA VAL A 235 -6.55 0.18 15.59
C VAL A 235 -5.94 -0.15 14.23
N ILE A 236 -4.81 -0.87 14.20
CA ILE A 236 -4.02 -1.14 13.00
C ILE A 236 -4.34 -2.53 12.42
N GLY A 237 -4.80 -3.46 13.26
CA GLY A 237 -5.06 -4.84 12.82
C GLY A 237 -3.76 -5.57 12.48
N GLN A 238 -3.72 -6.24 11.34
CA GLN A 238 -2.51 -6.93 10.88
C GLN A 238 -1.51 -6.02 10.14
N GLY A 239 -1.84 -4.74 9.96
CA GLY A 239 -1.05 -3.75 9.24
C GLY A 239 -0.88 -4.11 7.76
N HIS A 240 0.31 -3.90 7.20
CA HIS A 240 0.73 -4.52 5.95
C HIS A 240 1.53 -5.78 6.21
N HIS A 241 1.36 -6.80 5.38
CA HIS A 241 2.33 -7.88 5.29
C HIS A 241 3.50 -7.43 4.44
N ARG A 242 4.65 -7.26 5.08
CA ARG A 242 5.94 -7.12 4.43
C ARG A 242 6.61 -8.47 4.55
N LEU A 243 7.07 -9.06 3.46
CA LEU A 243 7.79 -10.31 3.58
C LEU A 243 8.85 -10.52 2.51
N LEU A 244 9.87 -11.29 2.88
CA LEU A 244 10.74 -11.96 1.91
C LEU A 244 10.28 -13.41 1.77
N ALA A 245 10.36 -13.93 0.55
CA ALA A 245 10.13 -15.33 0.24
C ALA A 245 11.16 -15.80 -0.79
N ARG A 246 11.54 -17.08 -0.75
CA ARG A 246 12.46 -17.68 -1.71
C ARG A 246 11.72 -18.60 -2.66
N ARG A 247 12.07 -18.59 -3.95
CA ARG A 247 11.61 -19.63 -4.88
C ARG A 247 12.24 -20.96 -4.47
N ALA A 248 11.44 -22.03 -4.42
CA ALA A 248 11.95 -23.39 -4.22
C ALA A 248 13.02 -23.76 -5.26
N GLY A 249 13.92 -24.66 -4.88
CA GLY A 249 15.02 -25.17 -5.72
C GLY A 249 14.57 -26.12 -6.81
#